data_AF-A0A1V3QLA4-F1
#
_entry.id   AF-A0A1V3QLA4-F1
#
_cell.length_a   1.000
_cell.length_b   1.000
_cell.length_c   1.000
_cell.angle_alpha   90.00
_cell.angle_beta   90.00
_cell.angle_gamma   90.00
#
_symmetry.space_group_name_H-M   'P 1'
#
loop_
_entity.id
_entity.type
_entity.pdbx_description
1 polymer ?
#
loop_
_entity_poly.entity_id
_entity_poly.type
_entity_poly.pdbx_seq_one_letter_code
_entity_poly.pdbx_strand_id
1 'polypeptide(L)'
;MNDAGFEQAVRIDAGHPALPGHFPGHPLVPGVILLEQVALALRAWRGQRLAGVVEAKFMAPLLPDEAAMLCLAEAGAARFRFEIRRDGSLLARGLVEGAA
;
A
#
# COMPACT_ATOMS: atom_id res chain seq x y z
N MET A 1 -14.52 -6.70 19.07
CA MET A 1 -13.29 -6.08 18.53
C MET A 1 -12.49 -7.16 17.84
N ASN A 2 -12.76 -7.38 16.57
CA ASN A 2 -11.90 -8.02 15.57
C ASN A 2 -12.73 -8.02 14.30
N ASP A 3 -12.81 -6.87 13.63
CA ASP A 3 -13.15 -6.90 12.21
C ASP A 3 -11.95 -7.52 11.51
N ALA A 4 -12.15 -8.69 10.91
CA ALA A 4 -11.09 -9.40 10.22
C ALA A 4 -10.52 -8.50 9.11
N GLY A 5 -9.34 -7.96 9.34
CA GLY A 5 -8.59 -7.20 8.34
C GLY A 5 -8.13 -8.10 7.20
N PHE A 6 -7.77 -7.49 6.08
CA PHE A 6 -7.10 -8.17 4.97
C PHE A 6 -5.61 -7.88 5.04
N GLU A 7 -4.79 -8.89 4.77
CA GLU A 7 -3.33 -8.75 4.75
C GLU A 7 -2.75 -9.28 3.45
N GLN A 8 -1.76 -8.57 2.92
CA GLN A 8 -1.05 -8.95 1.70
C GLN A 8 0.43 -8.57 1.79
N ALA A 9 1.29 -9.53 1.45
CA ALA A 9 2.72 -9.26 1.29
C ALA A 9 2.95 -8.34 0.08
N VAL A 10 3.82 -7.34 0.27
CA VAL A 10 4.25 -6.40 -0.76
C VAL A 10 5.76 -6.53 -0.92
N ARG A 11 6.20 -6.75 -2.16
CA ARG A 11 7.61 -6.73 -2.56
C ARG A 11 7.70 -6.28 -4.02
N ILE A 12 8.49 -5.25 -4.28
CA ILE A 12 8.67 -4.69 -5.62
C ILE A 12 10.07 -5.06 -6.11
N ASP A 13 10.13 -5.79 -7.22
CA ASP A 13 11.38 -6.26 -7.83
C ASP A 13 12.29 -5.09 -8.23
N ALA A 14 13.61 -5.22 -8.07
CA ALA A 14 14.57 -4.18 -8.48
C ALA A 14 14.56 -3.87 -9.99
N GLY A 15 14.07 -4.77 -10.83
CA GLY A 15 13.82 -4.57 -12.25
C GLY A 15 12.51 -3.85 -12.57
N HIS A 16 11.73 -3.41 -11.57
CA HIS A 16 10.46 -2.75 -11.81
C HIS A 16 10.65 -1.46 -12.65
N PRO A 17 9.89 -1.26 -13.74
CA PRO A 17 10.13 -0.17 -14.71
C PRO A 17 9.94 1.24 -14.14
N ALA A 18 9.31 1.37 -12.98
CA ALA A 18 9.16 2.66 -12.27
C ALA A 18 10.39 3.06 -11.42
N LEU A 19 11.40 2.19 -11.26
CA LEU A 19 12.58 2.46 -10.44
C LEU A 19 13.71 3.23 -11.18
N PRO A 20 13.98 3.02 -12.48
CA PRO A 20 14.95 3.85 -13.20
C PRO A 20 14.59 5.34 -13.09
N GLY A 21 15.53 6.14 -12.57
CA GLY A 21 15.31 7.57 -12.33
C GLY A 21 14.65 7.90 -10.98
N HIS A 22 14.29 6.91 -10.15
CA HIS A 22 13.64 7.08 -8.85
C HIS A 22 14.34 6.30 -7.72
N PHE A 23 15.51 6.72 -7.25
CA PHE A 23 16.35 7.81 -7.74
C PHE A 23 17.67 7.22 -8.29
N PRO A 24 18.36 7.89 -9.23
CA PRO A 24 19.64 7.39 -9.73
C PRO A 24 20.62 7.12 -8.57
N GLY A 25 21.18 5.91 -8.51
CA GLY A 25 22.13 5.48 -7.47
C GLY A 25 21.51 5.11 -6.12
N HIS A 26 20.30 5.58 -5.81
CA HIS A 26 19.62 5.34 -4.53
C HIS A 26 18.12 5.07 -4.78
N PRO A 27 17.77 3.90 -5.34
CA PRO A 27 16.39 3.60 -5.68
C PRO A 27 15.55 3.38 -4.43
N LEU A 28 14.32 3.87 -4.47
CA LEU A 28 13.28 3.52 -3.51
C LEU A 28 11.95 3.39 -4.23
N VAL A 29 11.06 2.55 -3.70
CA VAL A 29 9.76 2.28 -4.32
C VAL A 29 8.91 3.57 -4.30
N PRO A 30 8.42 4.05 -5.46
CA PRO A 30 7.57 5.24 -5.50
C PRO A 30 6.29 5.05 -4.68
N GLY A 31 5.86 6.08 -3.96
CA GLY A 31 4.66 6.01 -3.11
C GLY A 31 3.39 5.63 -3.88
N VAL A 32 3.29 6.02 -5.15
CA VAL A 32 2.22 5.61 -6.07
C VAL A 32 2.21 4.10 -6.33
N ILE A 33 3.37 3.43 -6.40
CA ILE A 33 3.42 1.97 -6.53
C ILE A 33 2.89 1.30 -5.27
N LEU A 34 3.12 1.88 -4.09
CA LEU A 34 2.53 1.40 -2.83
C LEU A 34 1.00 1.59 -2.82
N LEU A 35 0.49 2.70 -3.33
CA LEU A 35 -0.96 2.93 -3.48
C LEU A 35 -1.60 1.99 -4.50
N GLU A 36 -0.90 1.59 -5.56
CA GLU A 36 -1.35 0.54 -6.46
C GLU A 36 -1.52 -0.79 -5.73
N GLN A 37 -0.59 -1.15 -4.83
CA GLN A 37 -0.76 -2.35 -3.99
C GLN A 37 -1.99 -2.26 -3.08
N VAL A 38 -2.28 -1.06 -2.54
CA VAL A 38 -3.53 -0.80 -1.79
C VAL A 38 -4.77 -1.02 -2.67
N ALA A 39 -4.75 -0.55 -3.92
CA ALA A 39 -5.84 -0.75 -4.87
C ALA A 39 -6.05 -2.23 -5.22
N LEU A 40 -4.96 -2.96 -5.48
CA LEU A 40 -4.99 -4.40 -5.78
C LEU A 40 -5.51 -5.20 -4.58
N ALA A 41 -5.05 -4.89 -3.37
CA ALA A 41 -5.51 -5.50 -2.12
C ALA A 41 -7.00 -5.24 -1.88
N LEU A 42 -7.46 -4.01 -2.08
CA LEU A 42 -8.86 -3.65 -1.93
C LEU A 42 -9.74 -4.43 -2.92
N ARG A 43 -9.27 -4.58 -4.16
CA ARG A 43 -9.96 -5.37 -5.19
C ARG A 43 -10.00 -6.85 -4.82
N ALA A 44 -8.90 -7.41 -4.33
CA ALA A 44 -8.83 -8.81 -3.89
C ALA A 44 -9.73 -9.08 -2.68
N TRP A 45 -9.81 -8.13 -1.74
CA TRP A 45 -10.59 -8.29 -0.52
C TRP A 45 -12.09 -8.06 -0.72
N ARG A 46 -12.46 -6.98 -1.41
CA ARG A 46 -13.85 -6.48 -1.47
C ARG A 46 -14.44 -6.47 -2.88
N GLY A 47 -13.68 -6.83 -3.89
CA GLY A 47 -14.09 -6.67 -5.29
C GLY A 47 -14.21 -5.21 -5.72
N GLN A 48 -13.73 -4.26 -4.90
CA GLN A 48 -13.86 -2.83 -5.14
C GLN A 48 -12.59 -2.26 -5.78
N ARG A 49 -12.75 -1.31 -6.70
CA ARG A 49 -11.64 -0.48 -7.16
C ARG A 49 -11.37 0.65 -6.17
N LEU A 50 -10.12 1.08 -6.07
CA LEU A 50 -9.78 2.32 -5.37
C LEU A 50 -10.35 3.50 -6.14
N ALA A 51 -11.27 4.24 -5.51
CA ALA A 51 -11.97 5.38 -6.10
C ALA A 51 -11.37 6.72 -5.68
N GLY A 52 -10.75 6.77 -4.49
CA GLY A 52 -10.14 7.99 -3.97
C GLY A 52 -9.15 7.70 -2.85
N VAL A 53 -8.19 8.62 -2.68
CA VAL A 53 -7.26 8.64 -1.54
C VAL A 53 -7.65 9.86 -0.70
N VAL A 54 -8.20 9.63 0.48
CA VAL A 54 -8.60 10.71 1.40
C VAL A 54 -7.37 11.26 2.12
N GLU A 55 -6.51 10.37 2.60
CA GLU A 55 -5.18 10.71 3.07
C GLU A 55 -4.21 9.56 2.82
N ALA A 56 -2.95 9.91 2.55
CA ALA A 56 -1.83 8.98 2.53
C ALA A 56 -0.60 9.67 3.12
N LYS A 57 0.04 9.00 4.08
CA LYS A 57 1.26 9.47 4.75
C LYS A 57 2.35 8.41 4.56
N PHE A 58 3.52 8.85 4.16
CA PHE A 58 4.71 8.01 3.92
C PHE A 58 5.80 8.39 4.93
N MET A 59 6.05 7.51 5.89
CA MET A 59 6.91 7.77 7.05
C MET A 59 8.34 7.26 6.81
N ALA A 60 8.47 6.18 6.03
CA ALA A 60 9.74 5.59 5.67
C ALA A 60 9.66 4.95 4.28
N PRO A 61 10.77 4.90 3.53
CA PRO A 61 10.80 4.27 2.21
C PRO A 61 10.73 2.75 2.32
N LEU A 62 10.16 2.13 1.28
CA LEU A 62 10.40 0.73 0.94
C LEU A 62 11.51 0.69 -0.11
N LEU A 63 12.54 -0.11 0.09
CA LEU A 63 13.59 -0.32 -0.90
C LEU A 63 13.19 -1.40 -1.91
N PRO A 64 13.80 -1.43 -3.12
CA PRO A 64 13.60 -2.54 -4.03
C PRO A 64 13.96 -3.87 -3.38
N ASP A 65 13.23 -4.92 -3.74
CA ASP A 65 13.33 -6.28 -3.20
C ASP A 65 13.03 -6.45 -1.71
N GLU A 66 12.78 -5.37 -1.00
CA GLU A 66 12.41 -5.38 0.41
C GLU A 66 10.96 -5.85 0.59
N ALA A 67 10.73 -6.67 1.61
CA ALA A 67 9.41 -7.19 1.94
C ALA A 67 8.70 -6.29 2.95
N ALA A 68 7.41 -6.06 2.73
CA ALA A 68 6.52 -5.40 3.65
C ALA A 68 5.17 -6.13 3.72
N MET A 69 4.38 -5.83 4.74
CA MET A 69 3.00 -6.28 4.89
C MET A 69 2.06 -5.10 4.75
N LEU A 70 1.09 -5.22 3.84
CA LEU A 70 -0.04 -4.31 3.71
C LEU A 70 -1.23 -4.88 4.46
N CYS A 71 -1.80 -4.10 5.37
CA CYS A 71 -3.03 -4.42 6.09
C CYS A 71 -4.14 -3.45 5.66
N LEU A 72 -5.34 -3.96 5.40
CA LEU A 72 -6.56 -3.19 5.20
C LEU A 72 -7.58 -3.47 6.30
N ALA A 73 -8.28 -2.43 6.73
CA ALA A 73 -9.38 -2.53 7.69
C ALA A 73 -10.55 -1.64 7.26
N GLU A 74 -11.78 -2.08 7.55
CA GLU A 74 -12.96 -1.25 7.31
C GLU A 74 -12.92 0.02 8.18
N ALA A 75 -13.41 1.12 7.61
CA ALA A 75 -13.55 2.40 8.29
C ALA A 75 -14.89 3.10 7.95
N GLY A 76 -15.84 2.38 7.35
CA GLY A 76 -17.15 2.85 6.91
C GLY A 76 -17.60 2.16 5.62
N ALA A 77 -18.83 2.44 5.16
CA ALA A 77 -19.49 1.72 4.07
C ALA A 77 -18.70 1.61 2.75
N ALA A 78 -17.78 2.54 2.48
CA ALA A 78 -16.89 2.54 1.32
C ALA A 78 -15.50 3.10 1.64
N ARG A 79 -15.09 3.03 2.91
CA ARG A 79 -13.83 3.62 3.39
C ARG A 79 -12.99 2.58 4.08
N PHE A 80 -11.69 2.59 3.79
CA PHE A 80 -10.75 1.58 4.27
C PHE A 80 -9.48 2.25 4.76
N ARG A 81 -9.04 1.89 5.97
CA ARG A 81 -7.69 2.24 6.42
C ARG A 81 -6.69 1.27 5.84
N PHE A 82 -5.54 1.79 5.45
CA PHE A 82 -4.40 0.95 5.10
C PHE A 82 -3.19 1.27 5.99
N GLU A 83 -2.40 0.26 6.28
CA GLU A 83 -1.05 0.39 6.82
C GLU A 83 -0.10 -0.52 6.04
N ILE A 84 1.10 -0.02 5.75
CA ILE A 84 2.20 -0.81 5.17
C ILE A 84 3.33 -0.81 6.18
N ARG A 85 3.78 -2.00 6.60
CA ARG A 85 4.82 -2.17 7.60
C ARG A 85 5.93 -3.10 7.11
N ARG A 86 7.17 -2.78 7.43
CA ARG A 86 8.32 -3.68 7.30
C ARG A 86 8.85 -3.97 8.69
N ASP A 87 8.88 -5.24 9.09
CA ASP A 87 9.42 -5.68 10.39
C ASP A 87 8.91 -4.82 11.57
N GLY A 88 7.61 -4.54 11.57
CA GLY A 88 6.94 -3.68 12.57
C GLY A 88 7.08 -2.17 12.35
N SER A 89 8.05 -1.72 11.56
CA SER A 89 8.24 -0.31 11.20
C SER A 89 7.18 0.17 10.22
N LEU A 90 6.49 1.27 10.53
CA LEU A 90 5.45 1.83 9.69
C LEU A 90 6.06 2.59 8.51
N LEU A 91 5.79 2.12 7.29
CA LEU A 91 6.25 2.73 6.04
C LEU A 91 5.23 3.72 5.49
N ALA A 92 3.97 3.30 5.38
CA ALA A 92 2.89 4.14 4.89
C ALA A 92 1.58 3.83 5.61
N ARG A 93 0.68 4.82 5.69
CA ARG A 93 -0.69 4.61 6.16
C ARG A 93 -1.64 5.62 5.53
N GLY A 94 -2.93 5.33 5.59
CA GLY A 94 -3.92 6.31 5.18
C GLY A 94 -5.34 5.78 5.18
N LEU A 95 -6.20 6.54 4.51
CA LEU A 95 -7.63 6.27 4.34
C LEU A 95 -7.95 6.38 2.85
N VAL A 96 -8.54 5.33 2.29
CA VAL A 96 -8.95 5.26 0.88
C VAL A 96 -10.45 5.00 0.77
N GLU A 97 -11.01 5.38 -0.36
CA GLU A 97 -12.40 5.14 -0.73
C GLU A 97 -12.47 4.05 -1.80
N GLY A 98 -13.37 3.10 -1.63
CA GLY A 98 -13.66 2.03 -2.58
C GLY A 98 -14.93 2.28 -3.37
N ALA A 99 -15.01 1.75 -4.58
CA ALA A 99 -16.23 1.69 -5.38
C ALA A 99 -16.37 0.31 -6.03
N ALA A 100 -17.61 -0.14 -6.23
CA ALA A 100 -17.92 -1.33 -7.00
C ALA A 100 -17.46 -1.20 -8.47
#